data_AF-A0A7C5FGX8-F1
#
_entry.id   AF-A0A7C5FGX8-F1
#
_cell.length_a   1.000
_cell.length_b   1.000
_cell.length_c   1.000
_cell.angle_alpha   90.00
_cell.angle_beta   90.00
_cell.angle_gamma   90.00
#
_symmetry.space_group_name_H-M   'P 1'
#
loop_
_entity.id
_entity.type
_entity.pdbx_description
1 polymer ?
#
loop_
_entity_poly.entity_id
_entity_poly.type
_entity_poly.pdbx_seq_one_letter_code
_entity_poly.pdbx_strand_id
1 'polypeptide(L)'
;MDECKHELKEGKEEHISTIRKLCRLGCDYGFTTFHRYRTNRVLSRAYLPVIDLLWAIDMKEESMDYDSYLSFMELLGVCEKDARYLPFVSFEVESSDPTSKVVSTDLMNLLSTHSRFSFLVINKNAKGSGSMSVKRAEAIVRTFNYFEGYKSVHVIDSSSVDMLDKHEPNLSECRIPEFVGIRQWRGPCEGMSSFRDLCSGKKLIECLGLGNKCKLYEDTDDGIRCLLSFLGWKIGLLPCYRYKPTEVLPSGREATYHVPKIDTVLFLQLNRKQKEGITKLLSLSNMEKRCDACHIPLFGMEIEGGQAGKHSIGGIVSLSRYAHYKILITKKRDIDLKRALRAFSLFYGKDIFSISSRKMIRWARDKIKR
;
A
#
# COMPACT_ATOMS: atom_id res chain seq x y z
N MET A 1 17.94 2.54 14.48
CA MET A 1 17.13 1.31 14.55
C MET A 1 18.14 0.21 14.39
N ASP A 2 18.44 -0.48 15.49
CA ASP A 2 19.52 -1.46 15.52
C ASP A 2 19.15 -2.66 14.65
N GLU A 3 20.04 -2.93 13.69
CA GLU A 3 20.04 -4.12 12.86
C GLU A 3 20.00 -5.37 13.75
N CYS A 4 18.95 -6.17 13.60
CA CYS A 4 18.89 -7.61 13.91
C CYS A 4 19.73 -8.10 15.13
N LYS A 5 19.68 -7.39 16.27
CA LYS A 5 20.39 -7.76 17.52
C LYS A 5 19.52 -7.71 18.77
N HIS A 6 18.20 -7.81 18.63
CA HIS A 6 17.35 -8.12 19.78
C HIS A 6 17.14 -9.63 19.87
N GLU A 7 17.74 -10.24 20.88
CA GLU A 7 17.59 -11.65 21.21
C GLU A 7 16.09 -11.98 21.38
N LEU A 8 15.61 -12.93 20.58
CA LEU A 8 14.32 -13.61 20.71
C LEU A 8 14.31 -14.39 22.04
N LYS A 9 14.01 -13.71 23.16
CA LYS A 9 14.06 -14.30 24.52
C LYS A 9 12.69 -14.72 25.07
N GLU A 10 11.59 -14.37 24.41
CA GLU A 10 10.23 -14.61 24.92
C GLU A 10 9.37 -15.30 23.86
N GLY A 11 8.81 -16.46 24.20
CA GLY A 11 7.90 -17.23 23.34
C GLY A 11 8.10 -18.74 23.43
N LYS A 12 7.07 -19.53 23.08
CA LYS A 12 7.23 -20.98 22.89
C LYS A 12 8.17 -21.25 21.72
N GLU A 13 8.94 -22.35 21.79
CA GLU A 13 9.99 -22.68 20.82
C GLU A 13 9.49 -22.67 19.36
N GLU A 14 8.29 -23.17 19.11
CA GLU A 14 7.66 -23.23 17.78
C GLU A 14 7.33 -21.83 17.22
N HIS A 15 6.86 -20.91 18.07
CA HIS A 15 6.60 -19.52 17.67
C HIS A 15 7.89 -18.80 17.29
N ILE A 16 8.93 -18.92 18.12
CA ILE A 16 10.26 -18.35 17.84
C ILE A 16 10.84 -18.96 16.56
N SER A 17 10.71 -20.27 16.36
CA SER A 17 11.17 -20.95 15.15
C SER A 17 10.49 -20.42 13.88
N THR A 18 9.16 -20.27 13.93
CA THR A 18 8.36 -19.73 12.82
C THR A 18 8.77 -18.30 12.49
N ILE A 19 8.92 -17.43 13.49
CA ILE A 19 9.38 -16.05 13.31
C ILE A 19 10.77 -16.00 12.68
N ARG A 20 11.73 -16.80 13.17
CA ARG A 20 13.09 -16.86 12.61
C ARG A 20 13.08 -17.30 11.15
N LYS A 21 12.22 -18.25 10.79
CA LYS A 21 12.07 -18.70 9.41
C LYS A 21 11.50 -17.60 8.53
N LEU A 22 10.42 -16.94 8.95
CA LEU A 22 9.85 -15.81 8.23
C LEU A 22 10.83 -14.64 8.11
N CYS A 23 11.65 -14.36 9.13
CA CYS A 23 12.70 -13.33 9.03
C CYS A 23 13.71 -13.66 7.93
N ARG A 24 14.24 -14.90 7.93
CA ARG A 24 15.20 -15.36 6.91
C ARG A 24 14.61 -15.27 5.51
N LEU A 25 13.41 -15.80 5.32
CA LEU A 25 12.71 -15.73 4.04
C LEU A 25 12.51 -14.29 3.56
N GLY A 26 12.12 -13.38 4.45
CA GLY A 26 11.97 -11.95 4.11
C GLY A 26 13.27 -11.37 3.57
N CYS A 27 14.39 -11.62 4.25
CA CYS A 27 15.72 -11.18 3.80
C CYS A 27 16.10 -11.82 2.44
N ASP A 28 15.86 -13.12 2.27
CA ASP A 28 16.18 -13.84 1.03
C ASP A 28 15.40 -13.31 -0.18
N TYR A 29 14.16 -12.87 0.05
CA TYR A 29 13.31 -12.23 -0.97
C TYR A 29 13.58 -10.72 -1.14
N GLY A 30 14.57 -10.15 -0.46
CA GLY A 30 14.98 -8.75 -0.62
C GLY A 30 14.13 -7.76 0.17
N PHE A 31 13.58 -8.17 1.32
CA PHE A 31 12.94 -7.27 2.28
C PHE A 31 13.86 -6.99 3.47
N THR A 32 13.71 -5.80 4.07
CA THR A 32 14.24 -5.52 5.40
C THR A 32 13.26 -6.06 6.44
N THR A 33 13.74 -6.80 7.43
CA THR A 33 12.86 -7.42 8.44
C THR A 33 13.00 -6.77 9.81
N PHE A 34 11.86 -6.57 10.49
CA PHE A 34 11.78 -5.99 11.83
C PHE A 34 10.99 -6.91 12.76
N HIS A 35 11.63 -7.33 13.84
CA HIS A 35 10.99 -8.16 14.87
C HIS A 35 10.36 -7.29 15.96
N ARG A 36 9.18 -7.70 16.47
CA ARG A 36 8.36 -6.93 17.44
C ARG A 36 8.22 -5.48 17.02
N TYR A 37 7.78 -5.28 15.78
CA TYR A 37 7.59 -3.96 15.20
C TYR A 37 6.51 -3.21 15.97
N ARG A 38 6.87 -2.04 16.49
CA ARG A 38 5.94 -1.10 17.11
C ARG A 38 5.54 -0.09 16.06
N THR A 39 4.24 0.02 15.80
CA THR A 39 3.76 1.06 14.89
C THR A 39 3.99 2.44 15.52
N ASN A 40 4.48 3.38 14.72
CA ASN A 40 4.63 4.78 15.14
C ASN A 40 3.26 5.49 15.20
N ARG A 41 2.20 4.83 14.73
CA ARG A 41 0.84 5.36 14.66
C ARG A 41 0.03 4.92 15.86
N VAL A 42 -0.18 5.88 16.74
CA VAL A 42 -1.00 5.74 17.94
C VAL A 42 -2.49 5.71 17.53
N LEU A 43 -3.14 4.55 17.56
CA LEU A 43 -4.59 4.44 17.33
C LEU A 43 -5.39 5.20 18.41
N SER A 44 -4.86 5.25 19.63
CA SER A 44 -5.30 6.09 20.73
C SER A 44 -4.18 6.17 21.77
N ARG A 45 -4.18 7.19 22.65
CA ARG A 45 -3.19 7.30 23.75
C ARG A 45 -3.12 6.06 24.67
N ALA A 46 -4.06 5.10 24.53
CA ALA A 46 -4.20 3.93 25.38
C ALA A 46 -3.56 2.65 24.83
N TYR A 47 -3.26 2.57 23.52
CA TYR A 47 -2.73 1.33 22.93
C TYR A 47 -1.77 1.59 21.77
N LEU A 48 -0.59 0.97 21.86
CA LEU A 48 0.43 0.96 20.80
C LEU A 48 0.54 -0.47 20.25
N PRO A 49 0.00 -0.74 19.05
CA PRO A 49 0.09 -2.06 18.44
C PRO A 49 1.54 -2.53 18.30
N VAL A 50 1.77 -3.79 18.63
CA VAL A 50 3.05 -4.48 18.46
C VAL A 50 2.77 -5.72 17.64
N ILE A 51 3.59 -5.95 16.62
CA ILE A 51 3.42 -7.06 15.69
C ILE A 51 4.69 -7.88 15.67
N ASP A 52 4.54 -9.19 15.64
CA ASP A 52 5.67 -10.11 15.75
C ASP A 52 6.73 -9.86 14.68
N LEU A 53 6.33 -9.66 13.43
CA LEU A 53 7.26 -9.46 12.32
C LEU A 53 6.71 -8.52 11.24
N LEU A 54 7.55 -7.62 10.77
CA LEU A 54 7.31 -6.78 9.60
C LEU A 54 8.40 -7.03 8.55
N TRP A 55 8.00 -7.28 7.31
CA TRP A 55 8.84 -7.12 6.12
C TRP A 55 8.55 -5.74 5.51
N ALA A 56 9.60 -4.94 5.36
CA ALA A 56 9.54 -3.64 4.76
C ALA A 56 10.38 -3.58 3.50
N ILE A 57 9.98 -2.68 2.59
CA ILE A 57 10.77 -2.33 1.42
C ILE A 57 11.68 -1.17 1.81
N ASP A 58 13.00 -1.30 1.59
CA ASP A 58 13.93 -0.18 1.77
C ASP A 58 13.86 0.70 0.52
N MET A 59 13.14 1.82 0.64
CA MET A 59 12.95 2.77 -0.45
C MET A 59 14.27 3.39 -0.92
N LYS A 60 15.33 3.35 -0.11
CA LYS A 60 16.66 3.79 -0.53
C LYS A 60 17.26 2.90 -1.61
N GLU A 61 17.00 1.61 -1.52
CA GLU A 61 17.52 0.61 -2.48
C GLU A 61 16.60 0.46 -3.70
N GLU A 62 15.28 0.68 -3.54
CA GLU A 62 14.31 0.53 -4.63
C GLU A 62 14.07 1.80 -5.47
N SER A 63 14.27 2.99 -4.91
CA SER A 63 14.00 4.24 -5.64
C SER A 63 15.13 4.55 -6.62
N MET A 64 14.79 4.91 -7.86
CA MET A 64 15.80 5.37 -8.82
C MET A 64 16.48 6.68 -8.40
N ASP A 65 15.73 7.54 -7.70
CA ASP A 65 16.21 8.82 -7.17
C ASP A 65 15.65 8.99 -5.74
N TYR A 66 16.38 8.43 -4.77
CA TYR A 66 15.97 8.45 -3.37
C TYR A 66 15.92 9.87 -2.78
N ASP A 67 16.79 10.78 -3.22
CA ASP A 67 16.79 12.16 -2.73
C ASP A 67 15.54 12.92 -3.18
N SER A 68 15.11 12.72 -4.43
CA SER A 68 13.83 13.26 -4.91
C SER A 68 12.64 12.62 -4.20
N TYR A 69 12.66 11.31 -3.96
CA TYR A 69 11.65 10.62 -3.16
C TYR A 69 11.57 11.20 -1.74
N LEU A 70 12.70 11.29 -1.04
CA LEU A 70 12.78 11.81 0.32
C LEU A 70 12.30 13.26 0.38
N SER A 71 12.71 14.10 -0.56
CA SER A 71 12.25 15.48 -0.60
C SER A 71 10.74 15.61 -0.88
N PHE A 72 10.14 14.64 -1.59
CA PHE A 72 8.69 14.57 -1.74
C PHE A 72 8.02 14.16 -0.42
N MET A 73 8.61 13.21 0.31
CA MET A 73 8.12 12.81 1.63
C MET A 73 8.21 13.94 2.67
N GLU A 74 9.30 14.72 2.66
CA GLU A 74 9.46 15.92 3.48
C GLU A 74 8.41 16.98 3.17
N LEU A 75 8.05 17.15 1.89
CA LEU A 75 6.98 18.07 1.46
C LEU A 75 5.64 17.71 2.13
N LEU A 76 5.40 16.41 2.33
CA LEU A 76 4.24 15.85 3.02
C LEU A 76 4.40 15.87 4.56
N GLY A 77 5.59 16.22 5.07
CA GLY A 77 5.88 16.25 6.51
C GLY A 77 6.23 14.88 7.09
N VAL A 78 6.63 13.92 6.26
CA VAL A 78 7.10 12.60 6.69
C VAL A 78 8.61 12.65 6.86
N CYS A 79 9.12 12.19 8.00
CA CYS A 79 10.56 12.17 8.26
C CYS A 79 11.25 11.04 7.50
N GLU A 80 12.57 11.17 7.27
CA GLU A 80 13.37 10.17 6.55
C GLU A 80 13.21 8.76 7.12
N LYS A 81 13.21 8.64 8.45
CA LYS A 81 13.07 7.35 9.13
C LYS A 81 11.77 6.63 8.74
N ASP A 82 10.66 7.36 8.64
CA ASP A 82 9.34 6.82 8.29
C ASP A 82 9.15 6.67 6.77
N ALA A 83 9.90 7.44 5.98
CA ALA A 83 9.90 7.36 4.51
C ALA A 83 10.76 6.20 3.99
N ARG A 84 11.86 5.86 4.67
CA ARG A 84 12.81 4.86 4.18
C ARG A 84 12.21 3.46 4.14
N TYR A 85 11.57 3.03 5.22
CA TYR A 85 11.10 1.65 5.35
C TYR A 85 9.60 1.59 5.15
N LEU A 86 9.18 1.22 3.96
CA LEU A 86 7.78 1.08 3.60
C LEU A 86 7.22 -0.25 4.17
N PRO A 87 6.29 -0.22 5.15
CA PRO A 87 5.68 -1.44 5.68
C PRO A 87 4.96 -2.20 4.56
N PHE A 88 5.32 -3.46 4.35
CA PHE A 88 4.85 -4.20 3.18
C PHE A 88 4.14 -5.51 3.53
N VAL A 89 4.76 -6.35 4.35
CA VAL A 89 4.12 -7.58 4.87
C VAL A 89 4.20 -7.59 6.39
N SER A 90 3.07 -7.75 7.06
CA SER A 90 3.02 -7.91 8.51
C SER A 90 2.60 -9.32 8.91
N PHE A 91 3.18 -9.87 9.97
CA PHE A 91 2.85 -11.20 10.49
C PHE A 91 2.55 -11.14 11.99
N GLU A 92 1.47 -11.80 12.40
CA GLU A 92 1.22 -12.18 13.78
C GLU A 92 1.25 -13.70 13.84
N VAL A 93 2.04 -14.27 14.75
CA VAL A 93 2.32 -15.70 14.84
C VAL A 93 1.77 -16.24 16.14
N GLU A 94 0.74 -17.07 16.06
CA GLU A 94 0.09 -17.59 17.25
C GLU A 94 0.85 -18.75 17.88
N SER A 95 1.14 -18.64 19.18
CA SER A 95 1.98 -19.60 19.91
C SER A 95 1.21 -20.74 20.61
N SER A 96 -0.08 -20.59 20.92
CA SER A 96 -1.00 -21.70 21.32
C SER A 96 -2.42 -21.24 21.67
N ASP A 97 -3.42 -22.06 21.30
CA ASP A 97 -4.85 -21.93 21.63
C ASP A 97 -5.42 -20.51 21.50
N PRO A 98 -5.33 -19.87 20.31
CA PRO A 98 -5.91 -18.56 20.13
C PRO A 98 -7.41 -18.63 20.39
N THR A 99 -7.94 -17.68 21.14
CA THR A 99 -9.39 -17.47 21.20
C THR A 99 -9.80 -16.55 20.04
N SER A 100 -11.10 -16.47 19.73
CA SER A 100 -11.59 -15.48 18.77
C SER A 100 -11.22 -14.04 19.16
N LYS A 101 -11.11 -13.75 20.47
CA LYS A 101 -10.69 -12.44 20.98
C LYS A 101 -9.23 -12.12 20.66
N VAL A 102 -8.35 -13.12 20.79
CA VAL A 102 -6.91 -12.99 20.47
C VAL A 102 -6.78 -12.69 18.98
N VAL A 103 -7.33 -13.56 18.13
CA VAL A 103 -7.32 -13.37 16.66
C VAL A 103 -7.90 -12.03 16.22
N SER A 104 -8.99 -11.56 16.84
CA SER A 104 -9.53 -10.23 16.55
C SER A 104 -8.60 -9.09 16.95
N THR A 105 -7.82 -9.25 18.03
CA THR A 105 -6.83 -8.27 18.46
C THR A 105 -5.64 -8.26 17.50
N ASP A 106 -5.12 -9.43 17.12
CA ASP A 106 -4.00 -9.57 16.18
C ASP A 106 -4.38 -9.02 14.80
N LEU A 107 -5.62 -9.25 14.37
CA LEU A 107 -6.17 -8.64 13.17
C LEU A 107 -6.11 -7.11 13.23
N MET A 108 -6.48 -6.50 14.35
CA MET A 108 -6.42 -5.04 14.52
C MET A 108 -4.97 -4.54 14.54
N ASN A 109 -4.04 -5.30 15.14
CA ASN A 109 -2.62 -4.99 15.11
C ASN A 109 -2.10 -5.01 13.67
N LEU A 110 -2.31 -6.10 12.94
CA LEU A 110 -1.92 -6.23 11.53
C LEU A 110 -2.39 -5.04 10.70
N LEU A 111 -3.68 -4.69 10.81
CA LEU A 111 -4.27 -3.58 10.06
C LEU A 111 -3.71 -2.20 10.43
N SER A 112 -3.20 -2.04 11.66
CA SER A 112 -2.60 -0.78 12.11
C SER A 112 -1.26 -0.45 11.45
N THR A 113 -0.59 -1.44 10.82
CA THR A 113 0.68 -1.21 10.10
C THR A 113 0.52 -0.50 8.78
N HIS A 114 -0.67 -0.58 8.19
CA HIS A 114 -0.90 -0.22 6.79
C HIS A 114 -0.03 -1.01 5.80
N SER A 115 0.44 -2.20 6.20
CA SER A 115 1.10 -3.15 5.30
C SER A 115 0.16 -3.52 4.16
N ARG A 116 0.74 -3.76 2.98
CA ARG A 116 -0.03 -4.17 1.80
C ARG A 116 -0.61 -5.57 1.98
N PHE A 117 0.15 -6.45 2.62
CA PHE A 117 -0.24 -7.81 2.96
C PHE A 117 -0.11 -8.03 4.45
N SER A 118 -1.04 -8.77 5.02
CA SER A 118 -0.99 -9.17 6.42
C SER A 118 -1.27 -10.65 6.52
N PHE A 119 -0.51 -11.35 7.36
CA PHE A 119 -0.61 -12.78 7.56
C PHE A 119 -0.83 -13.08 9.03
N LEU A 120 -1.91 -13.77 9.33
CA LEU A 120 -2.14 -14.39 10.62
C LEU A 120 -1.69 -15.85 10.52
N VAL A 121 -0.65 -16.22 11.25
CA VAL A 121 -0.06 -17.55 11.23
C VAL A 121 -0.61 -18.35 12.40
N ILE A 122 -1.47 -19.31 12.11
CA ILE A 122 -2.15 -20.13 13.13
C ILE A 122 -1.40 -21.44 13.31
N ASN A 123 -1.07 -21.74 14.57
CA ASN A 123 -0.52 -23.03 14.95
C ASN A 123 -1.63 -24.06 15.20
N LYS A 124 -1.67 -25.11 14.37
CA LYS A 124 -2.65 -26.22 14.48
C LYS A 124 -2.37 -27.21 15.62
N ASN A 125 -1.16 -27.22 16.17
CA ASN A 125 -0.77 -28.20 17.19
C ASN A 125 -1.35 -27.91 18.58
N ALA A 126 -2.16 -26.86 18.72
CA ALA A 126 -2.83 -26.51 19.95
C ALA A 126 -3.95 -27.53 20.28
N LYS A 127 -3.69 -28.37 21.29
CA LYS A 127 -4.58 -29.46 21.72
C LYS A 127 -5.64 -28.91 22.69
N GLY A 128 -6.88 -28.75 22.22
CA GLY A 128 -8.02 -28.42 23.08
C GLY A 128 -9.34 -28.32 22.31
N SER A 129 -10.45 -28.77 22.92
CA SER A 129 -11.80 -28.55 22.39
C SER A 129 -12.13 -27.05 22.47
N GLY A 130 -11.83 -26.31 21.41
CA GLY A 130 -11.97 -24.84 21.38
C GLY A 130 -10.80 -24.10 20.73
N SER A 131 -9.72 -24.82 20.39
CA SER A 131 -8.54 -24.24 19.75
C SER A 131 -8.86 -23.61 18.39
N MET A 132 -8.17 -22.51 18.06
CA MET A 132 -8.37 -21.83 16.78
C MET A 132 -7.87 -22.71 15.65
N SER A 133 -8.77 -23.07 14.74
CA SER A 133 -8.38 -23.63 13.44
C SER A 133 -8.16 -22.52 12.42
N VAL A 134 -7.35 -22.80 11.41
CA VAL A 134 -7.19 -21.93 10.22
C VAL A 134 -8.57 -21.54 9.66
N LYS A 135 -9.49 -22.50 9.50
CA LYS A 135 -10.86 -22.23 8.99
C LYS A 135 -11.65 -21.23 9.85
N ARG A 136 -11.51 -21.30 11.18
CA ARG A 136 -12.19 -20.39 12.11
C ARG A 136 -11.58 -18.99 12.07
N ALA A 137 -10.25 -18.89 12.03
CA ALA A 137 -9.56 -17.62 11.85
C ALA A 137 -9.90 -16.97 10.50
N GLU A 138 -9.93 -17.76 9.42
CA GLU A 138 -10.38 -17.30 8.11
C GLU A 138 -11.82 -16.78 8.13
N ALA A 139 -12.73 -17.44 8.87
CA ALA A 139 -14.11 -16.98 9.01
C ALA A 139 -14.17 -15.62 9.70
N ILE A 140 -13.38 -15.39 10.75
CA ILE A 140 -13.27 -14.09 11.42
C ILE A 140 -12.77 -13.02 10.43
N VAL A 141 -11.71 -13.30 9.67
CA VAL A 141 -11.18 -12.36 8.66
C VAL A 141 -12.19 -12.08 7.56
N ARG A 142 -12.93 -13.10 7.08
CA ARG A 142 -14.00 -12.91 6.07
C ARG A 142 -15.13 -12.04 6.61
N THR A 143 -15.57 -12.27 7.84
CA THR A 143 -16.58 -11.42 8.51
C THR A 143 -16.08 -9.98 8.64
N PHE A 144 -14.83 -9.78 9.05
CA PHE A 144 -14.24 -8.45 9.11
C PHE A 144 -14.22 -7.76 7.74
N ASN A 145 -13.74 -8.46 6.70
CA ASN A 145 -13.70 -7.94 5.34
C ASN A 145 -15.10 -7.59 4.78
N TYR A 146 -16.14 -8.31 5.21
CA TYR A 146 -17.51 -7.99 4.84
C TYR A 146 -17.95 -6.62 5.37
N PHE A 147 -17.62 -6.28 6.62
CA PHE A 147 -18.01 -5.00 7.24
C PHE A 147 -17.07 -3.85 6.86
N GLU A 148 -15.75 -4.08 6.80
CA GLU A 148 -14.74 -3.03 6.66
C GLU A 148 -14.25 -2.82 5.22
N GLY A 149 -14.78 -3.61 4.29
CA GLY A 149 -14.24 -3.75 2.94
C GLY A 149 -13.04 -4.70 2.90
N TYR A 150 -12.69 -5.15 1.69
CA TYR A 150 -11.57 -6.07 1.50
C TYR A 150 -10.27 -5.50 2.08
N LYS A 151 -9.68 -6.22 3.03
CA LYS A 151 -8.30 -6.09 3.49
C LYS A 151 -7.52 -7.33 3.05
N SER A 152 -6.29 -7.14 2.60
CA SER A 152 -5.41 -8.24 2.19
C SER A 152 -4.81 -8.95 3.40
N VAL A 153 -5.69 -9.46 4.26
CA VAL A 153 -5.35 -10.28 5.41
C VAL A 153 -5.55 -11.73 5.04
N HIS A 154 -4.50 -12.51 5.21
CA HIS A 154 -4.40 -13.91 4.86
C HIS A 154 -4.20 -14.71 6.13
N VAL A 155 -4.74 -15.92 6.15
CA VAL A 155 -4.56 -16.85 7.26
C VAL A 155 -3.80 -18.04 6.73
N ILE A 156 -2.69 -18.38 7.38
CA ILE A 156 -1.86 -19.52 6.99
C ILE A 156 -1.58 -20.40 8.19
N ASP A 157 -1.30 -21.66 7.92
CA ASP A 157 -0.84 -22.60 8.94
C ASP A 157 0.66 -22.42 9.17
N SER A 158 1.09 -22.39 10.43
CA SER A 158 2.52 -22.41 10.79
C SER A 158 3.32 -23.52 10.09
N SER A 159 2.75 -24.73 9.94
CA SER A 159 3.43 -25.83 9.24
C SER A 159 3.53 -25.62 7.73
N SER A 160 2.68 -24.78 7.13
CA SER A 160 2.80 -24.39 5.72
C SER A 160 3.97 -23.43 5.49
N VAL A 161 4.37 -22.65 6.50
CA VAL A 161 5.59 -21.83 6.44
C VAL A 161 6.80 -22.73 6.18
N ASP A 162 6.78 -23.96 6.69
CA ASP A 162 7.89 -24.89 6.47
C ASP A 162 8.07 -25.34 5.03
N MET A 163 7.02 -25.24 4.23
CA MET A 163 7.01 -25.64 2.83
C MET A 163 7.49 -24.54 1.87
N LEU A 164 7.72 -23.31 2.34
CA LEU A 164 8.10 -22.17 1.49
C LEU A 164 9.42 -22.36 0.74
N ASP A 165 10.35 -23.11 1.33
CA ASP A 165 11.65 -23.42 0.71
C ASP A 165 11.53 -24.40 -0.46
N LYS A 166 10.42 -25.15 -0.54
CA LYS A 166 10.22 -26.28 -1.47
C LYS A 166 9.20 -25.99 -2.57
N HIS A 167 8.49 -24.86 -2.48
CA HIS A 167 7.37 -24.56 -3.36
C HIS A 167 7.78 -23.60 -4.48
N GLU A 168 7.67 -24.02 -5.74
CA GLU A 168 7.81 -23.13 -6.89
C GLU A 168 6.46 -22.45 -7.19
N PRO A 169 6.37 -21.12 -7.13
CA PRO A 169 5.12 -20.41 -7.37
C PRO A 169 4.82 -20.34 -8.87
N ASN A 170 3.54 -20.47 -9.22
CA ASN A 170 3.11 -20.13 -10.57
C ASN A 170 3.09 -18.58 -10.73
N LEU A 171 4.17 -18.02 -11.27
CA LEU A 171 4.31 -16.57 -11.49
C LEU A 171 3.36 -15.99 -12.54
N SER A 172 2.64 -16.84 -13.30
CA SER A 172 1.68 -16.42 -14.33
C SER A 172 0.37 -15.84 -13.77
N GLU A 173 0.08 -16.06 -12.47
CA GLU A 173 -1.11 -15.51 -11.81
C GLU A 173 -1.00 -14.03 -11.41
N CYS A 174 0.18 -13.41 -11.58
CA CYS A 174 0.29 -11.95 -11.39
C CYS A 174 -0.43 -11.26 -12.55
N ARG A 175 -1.70 -10.96 -12.34
CA ARG A 175 -2.46 -10.07 -13.21
C ARG A 175 -1.81 -8.70 -13.11
N ILE A 176 -1.13 -8.27 -14.17
CA ILE A 176 -0.99 -6.85 -14.43
C ILE A 176 -2.44 -6.34 -14.42
N PRO A 177 -2.86 -5.45 -13.50
CA PRO A 177 -4.15 -4.81 -13.64
C PRO A 177 -4.13 -4.29 -15.07
N GLU A 178 -5.09 -4.69 -15.92
CA GLU A 178 -5.20 -4.05 -17.22
C GLU A 178 -5.12 -2.55 -16.93
N PHE A 179 -4.08 -1.88 -17.42
CA PHE A 179 -3.89 -0.45 -17.19
C PHE A 179 -4.98 0.23 -18.02
N VAL A 180 -6.23 0.20 -17.54
CA VAL A 180 -7.42 0.74 -18.20
C VAL A 180 -7.27 2.26 -18.41
N GLY A 181 -6.35 2.90 -17.68
CA GLY A 181 -6.15 4.34 -17.69
C GLY A 181 -5.44 4.93 -18.92
N ILE A 182 -4.58 4.19 -19.65
CA ILE A 182 -3.79 4.82 -20.73
C ILE A 182 -4.59 4.89 -22.03
N ARG A 183 -5.46 3.91 -22.33
CA ARG A 183 -6.30 3.92 -23.55
C ARG A 183 -7.39 4.99 -23.54
N GLN A 184 -7.72 5.59 -22.39
CA GLN A 184 -8.79 6.60 -22.25
C GLN A 184 -8.28 8.04 -22.07
N TRP A 185 -6.98 8.30 -22.22
CA TRP A 185 -6.45 9.66 -22.15
C TRP A 185 -6.80 10.45 -23.42
N ARG A 186 -7.82 11.32 -23.33
CA ARG A 186 -8.14 12.34 -24.36
C ARG A 186 -7.36 13.63 -24.10
N GLY A 187 -6.04 13.53 -24.03
CA GLY A 187 -5.12 14.67 -23.97
C GLY A 187 -4.18 14.65 -25.18
N PRO A 188 -3.18 15.55 -25.27
CA PRO A 188 -2.23 15.65 -26.40
C PRO A 188 -1.34 14.39 -26.69
N CYS A 189 -1.65 13.24 -26.10
CA CYS A 189 -1.01 11.93 -26.21
C CYS A 189 -2.03 10.88 -26.68
N GLU A 190 -3.16 11.30 -27.27
CA GLU A 190 -4.01 10.44 -28.09
C GLU A 190 -3.13 9.75 -29.14
N GLY A 191 -2.99 8.43 -29.04
CA GLY A 191 -2.12 7.62 -29.90
C GLY A 191 -1.13 6.71 -29.16
N MET A 192 -1.03 6.77 -27.83
CA MET A 192 -0.19 5.83 -27.06
C MET A 192 -0.86 4.44 -26.99
N SER A 193 -0.40 3.52 -27.85
CA SER A 193 -0.97 2.17 -27.96
C SER A 193 -0.37 1.17 -26.95
N SER A 194 0.73 1.49 -26.26
CA SER A 194 1.37 0.58 -25.31
C SER A 194 2.03 1.26 -24.09
N PHE A 195 2.08 0.54 -22.96
CA PHE A 195 2.77 0.91 -21.72
C PHE A 195 4.29 1.10 -21.90
N ARG A 196 4.89 0.43 -22.91
CA ARG A 196 6.30 0.58 -23.30
C ARG A 196 6.62 1.99 -23.80
N ASP A 197 5.67 2.64 -24.48
CA ASP A 197 5.86 4.00 -24.99
C ASP A 197 5.99 5.04 -23.86
N LEU A 198 5.28 4.85 -22.74
CA LEU A 198 5.34 5.73 -21.57
C LEU A 198 6.62 5.49 -20.73
N CYS A 199 6.99 4.22 -20.53
CA CYS A 199 8.21 3.85 -19.80
C CYS A 199 9.49 4.26 -20.52
N SER A 200 9.45 4.44 -21.85
CA SER A 200 10.62 4.84 -22.62
C SER A 200 11.16 6.23 -22.25
N GLY A 201 10.42 7.04 -21.47
CA GLY A 201 10.79 8.40 -21.05
C GLY A 201 10.79 9.40 -22.22
N LYS A 202 11.17 8.95 -23.42
CA LYS A 202 11.35 9.71 -24.65
C LYS A 202 10.07 10.38 -25.12
N LYS A 203 8.93 9.67 -25.17
CA LYS A 203 7.64 10.28 -25.56
C LYS A 203 7.01 11.12 -24.45
N LEU A 204 7.24 10.81 -23.17
CA LEU A 204 6.83 11.71 -22.08
C LEU A 204 7.64 13.01 -22.19
N ILE A 205 8.95 12.93 -22.35
CA ILE A 205 9.85 14.06 -22.60
C ILE A 205 9.48 14.81 -23.89
N GLU A 206 9.09 14.13 -24.98
CA GLU A 206 8.58 14.75 -26.20
C GLU A 206 7.23 15.45 -25.94
N CYS A 207 6.29 14.86 -25.21
CA CYS A 207 5.04 15.53 -24.82
C CYS A 207 5.27 16.71 -23.85
N LEU A 208 6.33 16.66 -23.04
CA LEU A 208 6.80 17.76 -22.20
C LEU A 208 7.64 18.78 -23.01
N GLY A 209 8.16 18.38 -24.17
CA GLY A 209 9.06 19.11 -25.08
C GLY A 209 8.42 19.56 -26.40
N LEU A 210 7.15 19.27 -26.65
CA LEU A 210 6.36 19.80 -27.77
C LEU A 210 6.00 21.27 -27.47
N GLY A 211 6.89 22.16 -27.90
CA GLY A 211 6.63 23.53 -28.35
C GLY A 211 5.71 24.42 -27.49
N ASN A 212 6.31 25.34 -26.71
CA ASN A 212 5.72 26.60 -26.20
C ASN A 212 4.36 26.56 -25.44
N LYS A 213 3.75 25.39 -25.19
CA LYS A 213 2.46 25.25 -24.47
C LYS A 213 2.49 24.17 -23.38
N CYS A 214 3.60 24.06 -22.67
CA CYS A 214 3.73 23.03 -21.64
C CYS A 214 2.88 23.39 -20.42
N LYS A 215 1.69 22.78 -20.31
CA LYS A 215 0.75 22.93 -19.18
C LYS A 215 1.26 22.37 -17.84
N LEU A 216 2.49 21.85 -17.80
CA LEU A 216 3.17 21.24 -16.65
C LEU A 216 3.11 22.05 -15.36
N TYR A 217 2.92 23.36 -15.48
CA TYR A 217 2.85 24.27 -14.34
C TYR A 217 1.61 25.16 -14.33
N GLU A 218 0.62 24.82 -15.14
CA GLU A 218 -0.70 25.41 -15.01
C GLU A 218 -1.38 24.84 -13.77
N ASP A 219 -2.09 25.68 -13.03
CA ASP A 219 -2.92 25.27 -11.89
C ASP A 219 -4.26 24.64 -12.38
N THR A 220 -4.15 23.79 -13.39
CA THR A 220 -5.23 22.98 -13.98
C THR A 220 -5.11 21.55 -13.47
N ASP A 221 -6.22 20.80 -13.47
CA ASP A 221 -6.18 19.41 -12.98
C ASP A 221 -5.22 18.58 -13.84
N ASP A 222 -5.28 18.76 -15.16
CA ASP A 222 -4.41 18.06 -16.09
C ASP A 222 -2.94 18.50 -15.97
N GLY A 223 -2.68 19.79 -15.73
CA GLY A 223 -1.32 20.28 -15.47
C GLY A 223 -0.69 19.63 -14.24
N ILE A 224 -1.44 19.56 -13.15
CA ILE A 224 -1.01 18.89 -11.90
C ILE A 224 -0.81 17.39 -12.13
N ARG A 225 -1.74 16.72 -12.82
CA ARG A 225 -1.64 15.29 -13.15
C ARG A 225 -0.38 14.96 -13.97
N CYS A 226 -0.09 15.76 -15.01
CA CYS A 226 1.11 15.60 -15.82
C CYS A 226 2.39 15.78 -14.99
N LEU A 227 2.41 16.79 -14.13
CA LEU A 227 3.53 17.07 -13.23
C LEU A 227 3.82 15.89 -12.30
N LEU A 228 2.78 15.36 -11.67
CA LEU A 228 2.89 14.21 -10.75
C LEU A 228 3.40 12.95 -11.45
N SER A 229 2.96 12.72 -12.68
CA SER A 229 3.43 11.57 -13.45
C SER A 229 4.89 11.68 -13.84
N PHE A 230 5.35 12.89 -14.22
CA PHE A 230 6.76 13.14 -14.47
C PHE A 230 7.60 12.90 -13.22
N LEU A 231 7.14 13.42 -12.07
CA LEU A 231 7.82 13.23 -10.79
C LEU A 231 7.88 11.74 -10.42
N GLY A 232 6.77 11.03 -10.53
CA GLY A 232 6.70 9.59 -10.31
C GLY A 232 7.72 8.83 -11.14
N TRP A 233 7.78 9.11 -12.45
CA TRP A 233 8.77 8.51 -13.34
C TRP A 233 10.21 8.82 -12.91
N LYS A 234 10.52 10.06 -12.54
CA LYS A 234 11.87 10.47 -12.07
C LYS A 234 12.33 9.67 -10.84
N ILE A 235 11.41 9.36 -9.92
CA ILE A 235 11.69 8.56 -8.72
C ILE A 235 11.54 7.04 -8.93
N GLY A 236 11.29 6.58 -10.17
CA GLY A 236 11.17 5.15 -10.50
C GLY A 236 9.80 4.53 -10.23
N LEU A 237 8.76 5.35 -10.08
CA LEU A 237 7.37 4.90 -9.92
C LEU A 237 6.59 4.96 -11.23
N LEU A 238 5.59 4.09 -11.33
CA LEU A 238 4.73 3.95 -12.51
C LEU A 238 3.45 4.77 -12.33
N PRO A 239 3.24 5.85 -13.10
CA PRO A 239 2.02 6.64 -13.00
C PRO A 239 0.81 5.95 -13.65
N CYS A 240 -0.36 6.12 -13.03
CA CYS A 240 -1.64 5.67 -13.55
C CYS A 240 -2.71 6.74 -13.32
N TYR A 241 -3.39 7.14 -14.40
CA TYR A 241 -4.49 8.09 -14.33
C TYR A 241 -5.82 7.37 -14.14
N ARG A 242 -6.68 7.96 -13.31
CA ARG A 242 -8.06 7.49 -13.11
C ARG A 242 -8.08 6.01 -12.72
N TYR A 243 -7.22 5.65 -11.77
CA TYR A 243 -7.09 4.29 -11.29
C TYR A 243 -8.40 3.81 -10.71
N LYS A 244 -8.83 2.61 -11.13
CA LYS A 244 -9.98 1.90 -10.60
C LYS A 244 -9.45 0.65 -9.89
N PRO A 245 -9.46 0.63 -8.55
CA PRO A 245 -9.02 -0.53 -7.79
C PRO A 245 -9.80 -1.78 -8.19
N THR A 246 -9.11 -2.92 -8.26
CA THR A 246 -9.74 -4.24 -8.51
C THR A 246 -10.24 -4.87 -7.22
N GLU A 247 -9.79 -4.39 -6.06
CA GLU A 247 -10.13 -4.93 -4.73
C GLU A 247 -11.52 -4.54 -4.22
N VAL A 248 -12.45 -4.20 -5.12
CA VAL A 248 -13.82 -3.82 -4.74
C VAL A 248 -14.59 -5.08 -4.35
N LEU A 249 -15.38 -5.01 -3.28
CA LEU A 249 -16.32 -6.08 -2.96
C LEU A 249 -17.42 -6.11 -4.04
N PRO A 250 -17.63 -7.22 -4.77
CA PRO A 250 -18.91 -7.42 -5.43
C PRO A 250 -19.89 -7.78 -4.32
N SER A 251 -20.72 -6.82 -3.91
CA SER A 251 -21.83 -7.08 -3.00
C SER A 251 -23.08 -7.38 -3.81
N GLY A 252 -23.47 -8.66 -3.87
CA GLY A 252 -24.81 -9.08 -4.29
C GLY A 252 -25.11 -9.10 -5.79
N ARG A 253 -26.30 -9.64 -6.13
CA ARG A 253 -26.82 -9.86 -7.49
C ARG A 253 -27.21 -8.58 -8.25
N GLU A 254 -26.95 -7.40 -7.71
CA GLU A 254 -27.28 -6.12 -8.34
C GLU A 254 -26.04 -5.21 -8.38
N ALA A 255 -25.46 -5.09 -9.58
CA ALA A 255 -24.26 -4.33 -9.88
C ALA A 255 -24.52 -2.81 -9.96
N THR A 256 -24.89 -2.17 -8.84
CA THR A 256 -25.20 -0.72 -8.81
C THR A 256 -24.30 0.11 -7.89
N TYR A 257 -23.28 -0.48 -7.27
CA TYR A 257 -22.41 0.25 -6.34
C TYR A 257 -21.31 1.07 -7.01
N HIS A 258 -20.99 2.22 -6.39
CA HIS A 258 -19.96 3.15 -6.82
C HIS A 258 -18.60 2.47 -7.00
N VAL A 259 -18.08 2.48 -8.23
CA VAL A 259 -16.72 2.02 -8.51
C VAL A 259 -15.74 3.08 -7.99
N PRO A 260 -14.94 2.77 -6.96
CA PRO A 260 -13.94 3.72 -6.47
C PRO A 260 -12.99 4.09 -7.59
N LYS A 261 -12.59 5.36 -7.58
CA LYS A 261 -11.71 5.92 -8.58
C LYS A 261 -10.75 6.85 -7.85
N ILE A 262 -9.48 6.79 -8.21
CA ILE A 262 -8.44 7.70 -7.75
C ILE A 262 -7.92 8.45 -8.96
N ASP A 263 -7.87 9.78 -8.89
CA ASP A 263 -7.45 10.61 -10.01
C ASP A 263 -6.05 10.28 -10.54
N THR A 264 -5.08 10.09 -9.65
CA THR A 264 -3.71 9.68 -10.03
C THR A 264 -3.12 8.76 -8.97
N VAL A 265 -2.49 7.69 -9.43
CA VAL A 265 -1.74 6.77 -8.56
C VAL A 265 -0.33 6.62 -9.10
N LEU A 266 0.67 6.67 -8.22
CA LEU A 266 2.05 6.28 -8.54
C LEU A 266 2.30 4.92 -7.90
N PHE A 267 2.60 3.94 -8.76
CA PHE A 267 2.84 2.57 -8.34
C PHE A 267 4.32 2.30 -8.11
N LEU A 268 4.63 1.65 -6.99
CA LEU A 268 5.91 1.00 -6.80
C LEU A 268 5.83 -0.41 -7.40
N GLN A 269 6.76 -0.74 -8.29
CA GLN A 269 6.87 -2.08 -8.86
C GLN A 269 7.82 -2.92 -8.01
N LEU A 270 7.38 -4.08 -7.56
CA LEU A 270 8.26 -5.00 -6.85
C LEU A 270 9.33 -5.58 -7.76
N ASN A 271 10.52 -5.79 -7.21
CA ASN A 271 11.54 -6.56 -7.90
C ASN A 271 11.17 -8.05 -7.98
N ARG A 272 11.90 -8.81 -8.80
CA ARG A 272 11.59 -10.22 -9.08
C ARG A 272 11.55 -11.08 -7.82
N LYS A 273 12.51 -10.91 -6.90
CA LYS A 273 12.61 -11.71 -5.68
C LYS A 273 11.46 -11.40 -4.72
N GLN A 274 11.17 -10.11 -4.53
CA GLN A 274 10.04 -9.66 -3.70
C GLN A 274 8.72 -10.21 -4.23
N LYS A 275 8.46 -10.08 -5.55
CA LYS A 275 7.28 -10.65 -6.21
C LYS A 275 7.17 -12.16 -5.96
N GLU A 276 8.27 -12.89 -6.10
CA GLU A 276 8.30 -14.34 -5.89
C GLU A 276 7.92 -14.68 -4.44
N GLY A 277 8.54 -14.01 -3.47
CA GLY A 277 8.26 -14.20 -2.04
C GLY A 277 6.78 -13.97 -1.69
N ILE A 278 6.20 -12.86 -2.16
CA ILE A 278 4.76 -12.58 -1.94
C ILE A 278 3.88 -13.61 -2.61
N THR A 279 4.20 -14.03 -3.84
CA THR A 279 3.39 -15.01 -4.56
C THR A 279 3.39 -16.35 -3.84
N LYS A 280 4.54 -16.79 -3.32
CA LYS A 280 4.66 -18.00 -2.49
C LYS A 280 3.86 -17.87 -1.19
N LEU A 281 3.95 -16.75 -0.48
CA LEU A 281 3.17 -16.55 0.74
C LEU A 281 1.67 -16.57 0.47
N LEU A 282 1.22 -15.89 -0.58
CA LEU A 282 -0.18 -15.89 -0.98
C LEU A 282 -0.66 -17.28 -1.39
N SER A 283 0.18 -18.13 -1.98
CA SER A 283 -0.21 -19.50 -2.37
C SER A 283 -0.51 -20.39 -1.16
N LEU A 284 0.03 -20.08 0.02
CA LEU A 284 -0.27 -20.81 1.26
C LEU A 284 -1.67 -20.52 1.83
N SER A 285 -2.29 -19.41 1.42
CA SER A 285 -3.57 -18.95 1.92
C SER A 285 -4.70 -19.38 0.97
N ASN A 286 -5.78 -19.91 1.55
CA ASN A 286 -7.03 -20.16 0.83
C ASN A 286 -7.93 -18.92 0.74
N MET A 287 -7.50 -17.79 1.31
CA MET A 287 -8.24 -16.55 1.26
C MET A 287 -8.22 -15.98 -0.17
N GLU A 288 -9.28 -15.25 -0.51
CA GLU A 288 -9.41 -14.65 -1.82
C GLU A 288 -8.34 -13.56 -2.05
N LYS A 289 -7.69 -13.60 -3.21
CA LYS A 289 -6.61 -12.70 -3.61
C LYS A 289 -7.17 -11.71 -4.63
N ARG A 290 -7.48 -10.49 -4.20
CA ARG A 290 -8.05 -9.45 -5.08
C ARG A 290 -7.07 -8.34 -5.44
N CYS A 291 -6.01 -8.26 -4.66
CA CYS A 291 -4.95 -7.28 -4.78
C CYS A 291 -3.89 -7.73 -5.77
N ASP A 292 -3.39 -6.78 -6.55
CA ASP A 292 -2.15 -6.97 -7.30
C ASP A 292 -0.96 -7.15 -6.32
N ALA A 293 -0.21 -8.22 -6.54
CA ALA A 293 1.00 -8.57 -5.81
C ALA A 293 2.28 -7.98 -6.42
N CYS A 294 2.19 -7.43 -7.63
CA CYS A 294 3.31 -6.92 -8.40
C CYS A 294 3.45 -5.39 -8.31
N HIS A 295 2.33 -4.65 -8.23
CA HIS A 295 2.32 -3.19 -8.17
C HIS A 295 1.60 -2.68 -6.93
N ILE A 296 2.27 -1.77 -6.22
CA ILE A 296 1.77 -1.19 -4.98
C ILE A 296 1.33 0.23 -5.25
N PRO A 297 0.06 0.60 -5.00
CA PRO A 297 -0.39 1.98 -5.10
C PRO A 297 0.25 2.83 -3.98
N LEU A 298 1.50 3.25 -4.19
CA LEU A 298 2.32 3.91 -3.17
C LEU A 298 1.76 5.29 -2.85
N PHE A 299 1.53 6.11 -3.87
CA PHE A 299 0.92 7.42 -3.73
C PHE A 299 -0.43 7.44 -4.45
N GLY A 300 -1.51 7.65 -3.71
CA GLY A 300 -2.83 7.95 -4.27
C GLY A 300 -3.09 9.45 -4.14
N MET A 301 -3.54 10.07 -5.22
CA MET A 301 -3.77 11.51 -5.29
C MET A 301 -5.16 11.82 -5.82
N GLU A 302 -5.85 12.71 -5.11
CA GLU A 302 -7.11 13.33 -5.54
C GLU A 302 -6.93 14.85 -5.66
N ILE A 303 -7.47 15.44 -6.72
CA ILE A 303 -7.38 16.87 -6.98
C ILE A 303 -8.75 17.50 -6.75
N GLU A 304 -8.84 18.38 -5.77
CA GLU A 304 -10.07 19.07 -5.40
C GLU A 304 -10.00 20.54 -5.82
N GLY A 305 -10.85 20.88 -6.79
CA GLY A 305 -10.97 22.24 -7.34
C GLY A 305 -12.00 23.14 -6.66
N GLY A 306 -12.93 22.58 -5.87
CA GLY A 306 -14.13 23.26 -5.37
C GLY A 306 -14.30 23.28 -3.84
N GLN A 307 -15.47 23.76 -3.39
CA GLN A 307 -15.91 23.65 -1.98
C GLN A 307 -16.16 22.18 -1.61
N ALA A 308 -15.96 21.84 -0.33
CA ALA A 308 -16.18 20.52 0.22
C ALA A 308 -17.59 20.01 -0.13
N GLY A 309 -17.65 18.86 -0.80
CA GLY A 309 -18.91 18.25 -1.22
C GLY A 309 -18.84 16.72 -1.21
N LYS A 310 -19.93 16.08 -1.64
CA LYS A 310 -20.04 14.61 -1.70
C LYS A 310 -18.89 13.96 -2.48
N HIS A 311 -18.41 14.62 -3.54
CA HIS A 311 -17.31 14.14 -4.35
C HIS A 311 -15.98 14.09 -3.58
N SER A 312 -15.67 15.13 -2.80
CA SER A 312 -14.44 15.19 -2.01
C SER A 312 -14.39 14.13 -0.91
N ILE A 313 -15.53 13.84 -0.28
CA ILE A 313 -15.63 12.74 0.71
C ILE A 313 -15.44 11.38 0.02
N GLY A 314 -16.02 11.17 -1.16
CA GLY A 314 -15.82 9.96 -1.94
C GLY A 314 -14.36 9.71 -2.33
N GLY A 315 -13.65 10.77 -2.73
CA GLY A 315 -12.21 10.73 -3.02
C GLY A 315 -11.38 10.40 -1.76
N ILE A 316 -11.67 11.05 -0.64
CA ILE A 316 -11.03 10.77 0.67
C ILE A 316 -11.21 9.30 1.08
N VAL A 317 -12.41 8.74 0.94
CA VAL A 317 -12.69 7.33 1.24
C VAL A 317 -11.91 6.40 0.31
N SER A 318 -11.87 6.72 -0.99
CA SER A 318 -11.15 5.93 -1.99
C SER A 318 -9.65 5.92 -1.69
N LEU A 319 -9.04 7.08 -1.47
CA LEU A 319 -7.64 7.20 -1.06
C LEU A 319 -7.33 6.40 0.21
N SER A 320 -8.20 6.52 1.23
CA SER A 320 -8.01 5.86 2.51
C SER A 320 -7.96 4.34 2.41
N ARG A 321 -8.59 3.77 1.38
CA ARG A 321 -8.67 2.32 1.19
C ARG A 321 -7.60 1.77 0.26
N TYR A 322 -7.29 2.48 -0.83
CA TYR A 322 -6.57 1.88 -1.96
C TYR A 322 -5.17 2.45 -2.21
N ALA A 323 -4.66 3.36 -1.37
CA ALA A 323 -3.29 3.86 -1.48
C ALA A 323 -2.55 3.80 -0.13
N HIS A 324 -1.22 3.66 -0.20
CA HIS A 324 -0.38 3.66 1.00
C HIS A 324 -0.28 5.08 1.59
N TYR A 325 0.28 6.01 0.83
CA TYR A 325 0.27 7.44 1.11
C TYR A 325 -0.91 8.11 0.36
N LYS A 326 -1.75 8.81 1.10
CA LYS A 326 -2.96 9.47 0.59
C LYS A 326 -2.71 10.96 0.51
N ILE A 327 -2.84 11.54 -0.68
CA ILE A 327 -2.54 12.94 -0.90
C ILE A 327 -3.79 13.62 -1.49
N LEU A 328 -4.29 14.63 -0.79
CA LEU A 328 -5.31 15.52 -1.29
C LEU A 328 -4.68 16.83 -1.76
N ILE A 329 -4.82 17.11 -3.05
CA ILE A 329 -4.32 18.34 -3.66
C ILE A 329 -5.47 19.33 -3.78
N THR A 330 -5.39 20.45 -3.06
CA THR A 330 -6.48 21.44 -3.00
C THR A 330 -6.09 22.72 -3.74
N LYS A 331 -6.96 23.22 -4.63
CA LYS A 331 -6.73 24.52 -5.29
C LYS A 331 -7.10 25.72 -4.45
N LYS A 332 -8.11 25.57 -3.59
CA LYS A 332 -8.61 26.60 -2.68
C LYS A 332 -8.49 26.12 -1.23
N ARG A 333 -8.35 27.06 -0.30
CA ARG A 333 -8.44 26.75 1.13
C ARG A 333 -9.88 26.47 1.47
N ASP A 334 -10.15 25.26 1.93
CA ASP A 334 -11.46 24.85 2.43
C ASP A 334 -11.33 24.33 3.87
N ILE A 335 -12.05 24.99 4.79
CA ILE A 335 -12.01 24.68 6.22
C ILE A 335 -12.76 23.37 6.51
N ASP A 336 -13.86 23.12 5.82
CA ASP A 336 -14.70 21.95 6.03
C ASP A 336 -14.03 20.70 5.47
N LEU A 337 -13.34 20.81 4.34
CA LEU A 337 -12.49 19.75 3.82
C LEU A 337 -11.36 19.39 4.80
N LYS A 338 -10.72 20.39 5.41
CA LYS A 338 -9.70 20.16 6.45
C LYS A 338 -10.29 19.48 7.69
N ARG A 339 -11.51 19.84 8.09
CA ARG A 339 -12.21 19.17 9.21
C ARG A 339 -12.53 17.73 8.87
N ALA A 340 -13.05 17.47 7.67
CA ALA A 340 -13.32 16.12 7.19
C ALA A 340 -12.04 15.28 7.16
N LEU A 341 -10.95 15.81 6.61
CA LEU A 341 -9.65 15.14 6.61
C LEU A 341 -9.15 14.77 8.01
N ARG A 342 -9.27 15.68 8.99
CA ARG A 342 -8.91 15.39 10.39
C ARG A 342 -9.78 14.29 10.99
N ALA A 343 -11.09 14.35 10.76
CA ALA A 343 -12.01 13.32 11.24
C ALA A 343 -11.67 11.95 10.62
N PHE A 344 -11.49 11.86 9.31
CA PHE A 344 -11.10 10.62 8.63
C PHE A 344 -9.74 10.10 9.09
N SER A 345 -8.76 10.99 9.26
CA SER A 345 -7.43 10.58 9.75
C SER A 345 -7.51 10.02 11.17
N LEU A 346 -8.35 10.61 12.04
CA LEU A 346 -8.62 10.13 13.39
C LEU A 346 -9.33 8.76 13.38
N PHE A 347 -10.40 8.61 12.60
CA PHE A 347 -11.21 7.39 12.58
C PHE A 347 -10.48 6.19 11.96
N TYR A 348 -9.73 6.42 10.88
CA TYR A 348 -9.07 5.33 10.16
C TYR A 348 -7.61 5.14 10.55
N GLY A 349 -7.06 5.99 11.43
CA GLY A 349 -5.63 5.97 11.78
C GLY A 349 -4.72 6.14 10.56
N LYS A 350 -5.20 6.85 9.54
CA LYS A 350 -4.57 6.98 8.22
C LYS A 350 -4.32 8.45 7.93
N ASP A 351 -3.06 8.86 7.92
CA ASP A 351 -2.70 10.20 7.51
C ASP A 351 -3.08 10.42 6.05
N ILE A 352 -3.97 11.38 5.83
CA ILE A 352 -4.22 11.94 4.51
C ILE A 352 -3.55 13.30 4.47
N PHE A 353 -2.50 13.40 3.67
CA PHE A 353 -1.72 14.61 3.51
C PHE A 353 -2.51 15.60 2.65
N SER A 354 -2.61 16.84 3.10
CA SER A 354 -3.22 17.92 2.31
C SER A 354 -2.15 18.90 1.87
N ILE A 355 -2.10 19.14 0.56
CA ILE A 355 -1.17 20.09 -0.05
C ILE A 355 -1.91 21.00 -1.03
N SER A 356 -1.55 22.29 -1.05
CA SER A 356 -2.11 23.16 -2.08
C SER A 356 -1.46 22.90 -3.43
N SER A 357 -2.24 22.98 -4.51
CA SER A 357 -1.72 22.84 -5.87
C SER A 357 -0.54 23.79 -6.14
N ARG A 358 -0.62 25.04 -5.68
CA ARG A 358 0.47 26.02 -5.77
C ARG A 358 1.75 25.58 -5.06
N LYS A 359 1.64 24.96 -3.87
CA LYS A 359 2.82 24.45 -3.13
C LYS A 359 3.44 23.27 -3.88
N MET A 360 2.61 22.36 -4.40
CA MET A 360 3.04 21.22 -5.21
C MET A 360 3.78 21.68 -6.48
N ILE A 361 3.17 22.59 -7.24
CA ILE A 361 3.75 23.15 -8.48
C ILE A 361 5.09 23.85 -8.20
N ARG A 362 5.16 24.65 -7.12
CA ARG A 362 6.40 25.33 -6.74
C ARG A 362 7.50 24.33 -6.40
N TRP A 363 7.22 23.38 -5.51
CA TRP A 363 8.18 22.35 -5.13
C TRP A 363 8.69 21.58 -6.36
N ALA A 364 7.79 21.19 -7.26
CA ALA A 364 8.17 20.45 -8.44
C ALA A 364 9.04 21.28 -9.40
N ARG A 365 8.74 22.57 -9.61
CA ARG A 365 9.60 23.47 -10.41
C ARG A 365 11.03 23.49 -9.91
N ASP A 366 11.23 23.52 -8.60
CA ASP A 366 12.55 23.58 -8.00
C ASP A 366 13.32 22.25 -8.18
N LYS A 367 12.60 21.12 -8.24
CA LYS A 367 13.17 19.77 -8.41
C LYS A 367 13.36 19.32 -9.85
N ILE A 368 12.62 19.90 -10.79
CA ILE A 368 12.74 19.61 -12.23
C ILE A 368 13.87 20.43 -12.87
N LYS A 369 14.18 21.61 -12.34
CA LYS A 369 15.30 22.45 -12.80
C LYS A 369 16.69 21.91 -12.43
N ARG A 370 16.75 20.96 -11.50
CA ARG A 370 17.96 20.23 -11.10
C ARG A 370 17.93 18.85 -11.74
#